data_AF-A0A3B8QDK7-F1
#
_entry.id   AF-A0A3B8QDK7-F1
#
_cell.length_a   1.000
_cell.length_b   1.000
_cell.length_c   1.000
_cell.angle_alpha   90.00
_cell.angle_beta   90.00
_cell.angle_gamma   90.00
#
_symmetry.space_group_name_H-M   'P 1'
#
loop_
_entity.id
_entity.type
_entity.pdbx_description
1 polymer ?
#
loop_
_entity_poly.entity_id
_entity_poly.type
_entity_poly.pdbx_seq_one_letter_code
_entity_poly.pdbx_strand_id
1 'polypeptide(L)'
;MHADIEVIQAKIEEESAFVGRLQEEVARVIVGQRYMVERLLIGLLSDGHVLMEGVPGLAKTLTVSTLAKVIETSFQRIQFTPDLLPADLIGTLIYDPKSSEFQTKKGPIFANVILADEINRSPAKVQAALLEAMQEHQVTIGQNTFPLDDPFLVLATQNPIEQ
;
A
#
# COMPACT_ATOMS: atom_id res chain seq x y z
N MET A 1 -6.53 -13.19 -37.19
CA MET A 1 -6.04 -11.86 -36.79
C MET A 1 -7.17 -10.90 -36.39
N HIS A 2 -8.11 -10.51 -37.26
CA HIS A 2 -9.23 -9.63 -36.82
C HIS A 2 -10.22 -10.31 -35.85
N ALA A 3 -10.59 -11.57 -36.11
CA ALA A 3 -11.47 -12.33 -35.22
C ALA A 3 -10.87 -12.57 -33.82
N ASP A 4 -9.54 -12.71 -33.72
CA ASP A 4 -8.86 -12.93 -32.44
C ASP A 4 -8.86 -11.66 -31.57
N ILE A 5 -8.76 -10.48 -32.19
CA ILE A 5 -8.83 -9.19 -31.50
C ILE A 5 -10.23 -8.97 -30.93
N GLU A 6 -11.29 -9.26 -31.69
CA GLU A 6 -12.67 -9.11 -31.21
C GLU A 6 -12.96 -10.03 -30.01
N VAL A 7 -12.47 -11.28 -30.04
CA VAL A 7 -12.61 -12.22 -28.91
C VAL A 7 -11.85 -11.73 -27.67
N ILE A 8 -10.63 -11.22 -27.84
CA ILE A 8 -9.84 -10.65 -26.72
C ILE A 8 -10.52 -9.40 -26.16
N GLN A 9 -11.03 -8.52 -27.02
CA GLN A 9 -11.73 -7.31 -26.61
C GLN A 9 -12.97 -7.62 -25.77
N ALA A 10 -13.81 -8.56 -26.22
CA ALA A 10 -15.00 -8.99 -25.50
C ALA A 10 -14.64 -9.57 -24.11
N LYS A 11 -13.58 -10.38 -24.03
CA LYS A 11 -13.09 -10.92 -22.76
C LYS A 11 -12.58 -9.84 -21.82
N ILE A 12 -11.86 -8.83 -22.34
CA ILE A 12 -11.39 -7.69 -21.53
C ILE A 12 -12.59 -6.91 -20.98
N GLU A 13 -13.62 -6.66 -21.79
CA GLU A 13 -14.82 -5.94 -21.35
C GLU A 13 -15.56 -6.69 -20.23
N GLU A 14 -15.70 -8.00 -20.36
CA GLU A 14 -16.31 -8.86 -19.34
C GLU A 14 -15.52 -8.82 -18.02
N GLU A 15 -14.21 -9.07 -18.08
CA GLU A 15 -13.34 -9.17 -16.89
C GLU A 15 -13.09 -7.80 -16.24
N SER A 16 -13.14 -6.69 -16.99
CA SER A 16 -12.89 -5.34 -16.47
C SER A 16 -14.14 -4.61 -15.96
N ALA A 17 -15.32 -5.23 -16.06
CA ALA A 17 -16.59 -4.62 -15.64
C ALA A 17 -16.62 -4.18 -14.16
N PHE A 18 -15.80 -4.79 -13.29
CA PHE A 18 -15.68 -4.38 -11.89
C PHE A 18 -15.01 -3.01 -11.73
N VAL A 19 -14.12 -2.60 -12.64
CA VAL A 19 -13.34 -1.34 -12.54
C VAL A 19 -14.26 -0.14 -12.54
N GLY A 20 -15.24 -0.10 -13.45
CA GLY A 20 -16.23 0.98 -13.53
C GLY A 20 -17.04 1.10 -12.23
N ARG A 21 -17.53 -0.03 -11.71
CA ARG A 21 -18.29 -0.07 -10.44
C ARG A 21 -17.45 0.43 -9.27
N LEU A 22 -16.19 0.02 -9.19
CA LEU A 22 -15.27 0.43 -8.14
C LEU A 22 -15.03 1.95 -8.20
N GLN A 23 -14.77 2.50 -9.39
CA GLN A 23 -14.60 3.94 -9.58
C GLN A 23 -15.84 4.74 -9.16
N GLU A 24 -17.04 4.25 -9.48
CA GLU A 24 -18.29 4.87 -9.07
C GLU A 24 -18.47 4.88 -7.54
N GLU A 25 -18.19 3.77 -6.86
CA GLU A 25 -18.28 3.69 -5.39
C GLU A 25 -17.27 4.62 -4.71
N VAL A 26 -16.04 4.69 -5.20
CA VAL A 26 -15.04 5.64 -4.67
C VAL A 26 -15.47 7.09 -4.91
N ALA A 27 -16.06 7.40 -6.07
CA ALA A 27 -16.52 8.75 -6.42
C ALA A 27 -17.68 9.27 -5.54
N ARG A 28 -18.40 8.39 -4.82
CA ARG A 28 -19.43 8.81 -3.86
C ARG A 28 -18.86 9.53 -2.65
N VAL A 29 -17.62 9.21 -2.27
CA VAL A 29 -16.92 9.83 -1.12
C VAL A 29 -15.87 10.83 -1.60
N ILE A 30 -15.23 10.55 -2.73
CA ILE A 30 -14.08 11.31 -3.22
C ILE A 30 -14.47 12.19 -4.41
N VAL A 31 -14.39 13.50 -4.22
CA VAL A 31 -14.66 14.49 -5.28
C VAL A 31 -13.34 15.01 -5.86
N GLY A 32 -13.21 15.01 -7.19
CA GLY A 32 -12.11 15.67 -7.90
C GLY A 32 -10.79 14.91 -7.95
N GLN A 33 -10.70 13.67 -7.45
CA GLN A 33 -9.46 12.86 -7.42
C GLN A 33 -9.47 11.67 -8.38
N ARG A 34 -10.26 11.71 -9.45
CA ARG A 34 -10.40 10.60 -10.41
C ARG A 34 -9.05 10.09 -10.93
N TYR A 35 -8.15 11.00 -11.29
CA TYR A 35 -6.82 10.66 -11.77
C TYR A 35 -6.01 9.85 -10.75
N MET A 36 -6.04 10.24 -9.47
CA MET A 36 -5.32 9.53 -8.41
C MET A 36 -5.91 8.13 -8.18
N VAL A 37 -7.23 8.01 -8.17
CA VAL A 37 -7.92 6.71 -8.04
C VAL A 37 -7.54 5.78 -9.19
N GLU A 38 -7.54 6.27 -10.43
CA GLU A 38 -7.12 5.50 -11.60
C GLU A 38 -5.67 4.99 -11.48
N ARG A 39 -4.74 5.84 -11.02
CA ARG A 39 -3.34 5.44 -10.82
C ARG A 39 -3.16 4.41 -9.70
N LEU A 40 -3.93 4.53 -8.62
CA LEU A 40 -3.93 3.54 -7.54
C LEU A 40 -4.46 2.19 -8.02
N LEU A 41 -5.54 2.19 -8.82
CA LEU A 41 -6.08 0.96 -9.41
C LEU A 41 -5.10 0.30 -10.37
N ILE A 42 -4.43 1.10 -11.21
CA ILE A 42 -3.39 0.58 -12.10
C ILE A 42 -2.28 -0.07 -11.27
N GLY A 43 -1.77 0.62 -10.25
CA GLY A 43 -0.75 0.08 -9.35
C GLY A 43 -1.20 -1.23 -8.70
N LEU A 44 -2.40 -1.26 -8.13
CA LEU A 44 -2.94 -2.46 -7.50
C LEU A 44 -3.05 -3.65 -8.46
N LEU A 45 -3.59 -3.43 -9.66
CA LEU A 45 -3.83 -4.49 -10.65
C LEU A 45 -2.56 -4.95 -11.37
N SER A 46 -1.51 -4.12 -11.34
CA SER A 46 -0.21 -4.43 -11.94
C SER A 46 0.83 -4.92 -10.93
N ASP A 47 0.42 -5.21 -9.70
CA ASP A 47 1.33 -5.56 -8.59
C ASP A 47 2.44 -4.51 -8.37
N GLY A 48 2.05 -3.25 -8.52
CA GLY A 48 2.92 -2.08 -8.43
C GLY A 48 2.61 -1.23 -7.20
N HIS A 49 3.47 -0.24 -6.99
CA HIS A 49 3.34 0.72 -5.92
C HIS A 49 3.40 2.14 -6.47
N VAL A 50 2.86 3.11 -5.73
CA VAL A 50 2.71 4.48 -6.19
C VAL A 50 3.51 5.41 -5.29
N LEU A 51 4.38 6.23 -5.89
CA LEU A 51 5.01 7.37 -5.23
C LEU A 51 4.28 8.65 -5.65
N MET A 52 3.86 9.44 -4.69
CA MET A 52 3.17 10.71 -4.92
C MET A 52 3.90 11.87 -4.27
N GLU A 53 4.45 12.72 -5.11
CA GLU A 53 4.96 14.03 -4.73
C GLU A 53 3.80 15.03 -4.72
N GLY A 54 3.62 15.77 -3.62
CA GLY A 54 2.64 16.85 -3.61
C GLY A 54 2.30 17.37 -2.23
N VAL A 55 1.71 18.56 -2.21
CA VAL A 55 1.41 19.31 -0.99
C VAL A 55 0.43 18.59 -0.05
N PRO A 56 0.52 18.83 1.27
CA PRO A 56 -0.45 18.35 2.25
C PRO A 56 -1.88 18.81 1.93
N GLY A 57 -2.88 18.06 2.39
CA GLY A 57 -4.28 18.49 2.35
C GLY A 57 -5.09 18.09 1.11
N LEU A 58 -4.52 17.30 0.18
CA LEU A 58 -5.21 16.85 -1.05
C LEU A 58 -6.11 15.61 -0.87
N ALA A 59 -6.68 15.41 0.32
CA ALA A 59 -7.54 14.25 0.64
C ALA A 59 -6.91 12.87 0.31
N LYS A 60 -5.56 12.78 0.31
CA LYS A 60 -4.79 11.57 0.00
C LYS A 60 -5.21 10.40 0.90
N THR A 61 -5.20 10.64 2.21
CA THR A 61 -5.64 9.67 3.22
C THR A 61 -7.07 9.21 3.02
N LEU A 62 -7.99 10.14 2.72
CA LEU A 62 -9.39 9.80 2.51
C LEU A 62 -9.55 8.94 1.26
N THR A 63 -8.84 9.26 0.17
CA THR A 63 -8.95 8.53 -1.09
C THR A 63 -8.45 7.10 -0.95
N VAL A 64 -7.28 6.91 -0.33
CA VAL A 64 -6.65 5.59 -0.18
C VAL A 64 -7.43 4.71 0.78
N SER A 65 -7.85 5.27 1.92
CA SER A 65 -8.69 4.53 2.88
C SER A 65 -10.08 4.22 2.32
N THR A 66 -10.64 5.07 1.47
CA THR A 66 -11.90 4.77 0.75
C THR A 66 -11.69 3.66 -0.25
N LEU A 67 -10.64 3.71 -1.06
CA LEU A 67 -10.31 2.65 -2.00
C LEU A 67 -10.18 1.30 -1.28
N ALA A 68 -9.38 1.24 -0.21
CA ALA A 68 -9.19 0.03 0.58
C ALA A 68 -10.52 -0.55 1.11
N LYS A 69 -11.42 0.31 1.58
CA LYS A 69 -12.77 -0.09 2.03
C LYS A 69 -13.63 -0.64 0.90
N VAL A 70 -13.62 0.00 -0.27
CA VAL A 70 -14.41 -0.42 -1.43
C VAL A 70 -13.98 -1.80 -1.94
N ILE A 71 -12.68 -2.13 -1.84
CA ILE A 71 -12.14 -3.45 -2.20
C ILE A 71 -12.05 -4.43 -1.02
N GLU A 72 -12.64 -4.10 0.13
CA GLU A 72 -12.70 -4.95 1.33
C GLU A 72 -11.33 -5.40 1.87
N THR A 73 -10.36 -4.49 1.84
CA THR A 73 -8.98 -4.76 2.27
C THR A 73 -8.62 -4.00 3.55
N SER A 74 -7.57 -4.46 4.23
CA SER A 74 -7.00 -3.75 5.36
C SER A 74 -6.26 -2.48 4.92
N PHE A 75 -6.37 -1.42 5.70
CA PHE A 75 -5.69 -0.14 5.46
C PHE A 75 -4.84 0.25 6.65
N GLN A 76 -3.61 0.67 6.39
CA GLN A 76 -2.72 1.21 7.41
C GLN A 76 -2.06 2.50 6.93
N ARG A 77 -2.09 3.54 7.77
CA ARG A 77 -1.31 4.76 7.57
C ARG A 77 -0.06 4.71 8.45
N ILE A 78 1.09 5.00 7.86
CA ILE A 78 2.38 5.03 8.52
C ILE A 78 3.00 6.40 8.26
N GLN A 79 3.24 7.15 9.32
CA GLN A 79 3.94 8.42 9.24
C GLN A 79 5.43 8.16 9.36
N PHE A 80 6.21 8.58 8.37
CA PHE A 80 7.66 8.45 8.42
C PHE A 80 8.22 9.65 9.17
N THR A 81 9.07 9.36 10.15
CA THR A 81 9.70 10.35 11.04
C THR A 81 11.20 10.05 11.19
N PRO A 82 12.02 11.04 11.60
CA PRO A 82 13.47 10.86 11.71
C PRO A 82 13.90 9.80 12.74
N ASP A 83 13.04 9.52 13.72
CA ASP A 83 13.24 8.57 14.81
C ASP A 83 12.70 7.16 14.52
N LEU A 84 11.97 6.99 13.42
CA LEU A 84 11.40 5.71 13.04
C LEU A 84 12.51 4.67 12.81
N LEU A 85 12.32 3.45 13.32
CA LEU A 85 13.25 2.33 13.09
C LEU A 85 12.64 1.31 12.12
N PRO A 86 13.47 0.51 11.41
CA PRO A 86 12.97 -0.59 10.58
C PRO A 86 12.04 -1.56 11.32
N ALA A 87 12.33 -1.84 12.60
CA ALA A 87 11.53 -2.71 13.44
C ALA A 87 10.13 -2.14 13.77
N ASP A 88 9.96 -0.81 13.73
CA ASP A 88 8.66 -0.17 13.93
C ASP A 88 7.75 -0.33 12.70
N LEU A 89 8.34 -0.57 11.52
CA LEU A 89 7.65 -0.83 10.27
C LEU A 89 7.36 -2.32 10.07
N ILE A 90 8.42 -3.14 10.17
CA ILE A 90 8.37 -4.57 9.90
C ILE A 90 7.73 -5.33 11.07
N GLY A 91 8.10 -4.97 12.31
CA GLY A 91 7.77 -5.73 13.51
C GLY A 91 9.01 -6.15 14.28
N THR A 92 8.79 -6.68 15.47
CA THR A 92 9.85 -7.03 16.41
C THR A 92 9.49 -8.25 17.25
N LEU A 93 10.47 -8.82 17.95
CA LEU A 93 10.24 -9.83 18.97
C LEU A 93 9.98 -9.15 20.32
N ILE A 94 8.85 -9.46 20.94
CA ILE A 94 8.50 -9.01 22.28
C ILE A 94 8.63 -10.17 23.26
N TYR A 95 9.27 -9.94 24.41
CA TYR A 95 9.31 -10.94 25.46
C TYR A 95 7.96 -10.97 26.18
N ASP A 96 7.32 -12.13 26.25
CA ASP A 96 6.11 -12.35 27.05
C ASP A 96 6.49 -12.97 28.40
N PRO A 97 6.37 -12.24 29.53
CA PRO A 97 6.72 -12.76 30.84
C PRO A 97 5.86 -13.94 31.30
N LYS A 98 4.66 -14.13 30.72
CA LYS A 98 3.77 -15.24 31.10
C LYS A 98 4.25 -16.57 30.55
N SER A 99 4.70 -16.58 29.30
CA SER A 99 5.25 -17.76 28.62
C SER A 99 6.76 -17.90 28.81
N SER A 100 7.45 -16.83 29.22
CA SER A 100 8.93 -16.73 29.22
C SER A 100 9.54 -16.95 27.84
N GLU A 101 8.79 -16.58 26.79
CA GLU A 101 9.17 -16.76 25.39
C GLU A 101 9.14 -15.43 24.63
N PHE A 102 9.90 -15.35 23.53
CA PHE A 102 9.83 -14.23 22.60
C PHE A 102 8.73 -14.48 21.57
N GLN A 103 7.72 -13.62 21.56
CA GLN A 103 6.62 -13.64 20.59
C GLN A 103 6.86 -12.62 19.48
N THR A 104 6.47 -12.96 18.27
CA THR A 104 6.55 -12.04 17.14
C THR A 104 5.40 -11.05 17.19
N LYS A 105 5.74 -9.76 17.22
CA LYS A 105 4.80 -8.66 17.03
C LYS A 105 4.95 -8.12 15.62
N LYS A 106 3.98 -8.44 14.76
CA LYS A 106 3.88 -7.92 13.39
C LYS A 106 3.74 -6.39 13.40
N GLY A 107 4.49 -5.73 12.54
CA GLY A 107 4.44 -4.28 12.36
C GLY A 107 3.27 -3.82 11.49
N PRO A 108 3.13 -2.50 11.28
CA PRO A 108 2.10 -1.90 10.44
C PRO A 108 2.24 -2.25 8.95
N ILE A 109 3.36 -2.84 8.50
CA ILE A 109 3.52 -3.29 7.11
C ILE A 109 2.57 -4.45 6.74
N PHE A 110 2.02 -5.16 7.74
CA PHE A 110 1.06 -6.25 7.51
C PHE A 110 -0.36 -5.71 7.31
N ALA A 111 -0.54 -4.97 6.22
CA ALA A 111 -1.83 -4.53 5.71
C ALA A 111 -1.79 -4.56 4.18
N ASN A 112 -2.95 -4.71 3.54
CA ASN A 112 -3.07 -4.76 2.10
C ASN A 112 -2.78 -3.41 1.45
N VAL A 113 -3.32 -2.32 2.01
CA VAL A 113 -3.13 -0.97 1.47
C VAL A 113 -2.44 -0.10 2.49
N ILE A 114 -1.25 0.39 2.14
CA ILE A 114 -0.41 1.20 3.02
C ILE A 114 -0.27 2.61 2.46
N LEU A 115 -0.55 3.60 3.30
CA LEU A 115 -0.16 4.99 3.07
C LEU A 115 1.12 5.28 3.88
N ALA A 116 2.26 5.33 3.20
CA ALA A 116 3.55 5.71 3.77
C ALA A 116 3.79 7.21 3.58
N ASP A 117 3.47 8.01 4.59
CA ASP A 117 3.49 9.47 4.51
C ASP A 117 4.87 10.04 4.81
N GLU A 118 5.36 10.95 3.96
CA GLU A 118 6.62 11.69 4.11
C GLU A 118 7.86 10.78 4.24
N ILE A 119 7.99 9.80 3.35
CA ILE A 119 9.05 8.78 3.46
C ILE A 119 10.47 9.39 3.51
N ASN A 120 10.64 10.57 2.89
CA ASN A 120 11.86 11.35 2.86
C ASN A 120 12.30 11.88 4.24
N ARG A 121 11.42 11.91 5.24
CA ARG A 121 11.75 12.35 6.61
C ARG A 121 12.44 11.28 7.45
N SER A 122 12.42 10.02 7.01
CA SER A 122 13.02 8.90 7.74
C SER A 122 14.45 8.59 7.28
N PRO A 123 15.26 7.92 8.11
CA PRO A 123 16.57 7.43 7.70
C PRO A 123 16.49 6.45 6.52
N ALA A 124 17.53 6.43 5.68
CA ALA A 124 17.61 5.54 4.51
C ALA A 124 17.40 4.04 4.84
N LYS A 125 17.75 3.60 6.06
CA LYS A 125 17.53 2.23 6.51
C LYS A 125 16.05 1.86 6.65
N VAL A 126 15.20 2.80 7.04
CA VAL A 126 13.74 2.58 7.14
C VAL A 126 13.13 2.51 5.74
N GLN A 127 13.57 3.40 4.85
CA GLN A 127 13.14 3.38 3.45
C GLN A 127 13.56 2.07 2.77
N ALA A 128 14.78 1.59 3.01
CA ALA A 128 15.26 0.31 2.50
C ALA A 128 14.40 -0.86 3.01
N ALA A 129 14.02 -0.86 4.29
CA ALA A 129 13.12 -1.87 4.85
C ALA A 129 11.73 -1.88 4.19
N LEU A 130 11.18 -0.70 3.88
CA LEU A 130 9.94 -0.59 3.11
C LEU A 130 10.10 -1.14 1.69
N LEU A 131 11.17 -0.76 0.99
CA LEU A 131 11.44 -1.20 -0.38
C LEU A 131 11.70 -2.71 -0.47
N GLU A 132 12.36 -3.31 0.53
CA GLU A 132 12.55 -4.75 0.62
C GLU A 132 11.20 -5.47 0.77
N ALA A 133 10.34 -4.99 1.66
CA ALA A 133 8.99 -5.53 1.83
C ALA A 133 8.15 -5.44 0.54
N MET A 134 8.26 -4.33 -0.18
CA MET A 134 7.63 -4.10 -1.49
C MET A 134 8.16 -5.07 -2.55
N GLN A 135 9.48 -5.26 -2.63
CA GLN A 135 10.09 -6.07 -3.67
C GLN A 135 9.90 -7.57 -3.44
N GLU A 136 9.96 -8.01 -2.18
CA GLU A 136 9.99 -9.43 -1.82
C GLU A 136 8.61 -9.97 -1.41
N HIS A 137 7.61 -9.10 -1.20
CA HIS A 137 6.27 -9.46 -0.70
C HIS A 137 6.29 -10.28 0.60
N GLN A 138 7.37 -10.15 1.37
CA GLN A 138 7.57 -10.82 2.65
C GLN A 138 8.55 -10.02 3.50
N VAL A 139 8.52 -10.26 4.80
CA VAL A 139 9.45 -9.65 5.76
C VAL A 139 9.93 -10.68 6.77
N THR A 140 11.18 -10.53 7.22
CA THR A 140 11.76 -11.42 8.24
C THR A 140 11.81 -10.74 9.59
N ILE A 141 11.22 -11.36 10.62
CA ILE A 141 11.28 -10.91 12.02
C ILE A 141 12.00 -11.97 12.85
N GLY A 142 13.18 -11.62 13.36
CA GLY A 142 14.04 -12.58 14.04
C GLY A 142 14.52 -13.66 13.06
N GLN A 143 14.09 -14.90 13.27
CA GLN A 143 14.46 -16.05 12.41
C GLN A 143 13.31 -16.52 11.50
N ASN A 144 12.13 -15.88 11.59
CA ASN A 144 10.93 -16.30 10.86
C ASN A 144 10.60 -15.30 9.76
N THR A 145 10.35 -15.80 8.56
CA THR A 145 9.87 -15.01 7.42
C THR A 145 8.36 -15.11 7.33
N PHE A 146 7.71 -13.97 7.10
CA PHE A 146 6.26 -13.84 7.03
C PHE A 146 5.88 -13.23 5.69
N PRO A 147 5.01 -13.87 4.90
CA PRO A 147 4.46 -13.26 3.69
C PRO A 147 3.58 -12.06 4.06
N LEU A 148 3.52 -11.09 3.15
CA LEU A 148 2.53 -10.01 3.16
C LEU A 148 1.24 -10.51 2.50
N ASP A 149 0.11 -9.92 2.88
CA ASP A 149 -1.20 -10.34 2.39
C ASP A 149 -1.46 -9.75 1.00
N ASP A 150 -1.99 -10.56 0.08
CA ASP A 150 -2.42 -10.11 -1.23
C ASP A 150 -3.85 -9.53 -1.19
N PRO A 151 -4.14 -8.44 -1.92
CA PRO A 151 -3.17 -7.63 -2.67
C PRO A 151 -2.34 -6.73 -1.72
N PHE A 152 -1.11 -6.39 -2.13
CA PHE A 152 -0.22 -5.49 -1.38
C PHE A 152 0.12 -4.23 -2.17
N LEU A 153 -0.39 -3.07 -1.73
CA LEU A 153 -0.20 -1.77 -2.36
C LEU A 153 0.35 -0.75 -1.36
N VAL A 154 1.53 -0.20 -1.66
CA VAL A 154 2.08 0.97 -0.97
C VAL A 154 1.83 2.22 -1.82
N LEU A 155 1.12 3.19 -1.25
CA LEU A 155 1.18 4.58 -1.67
C LEU A 155 2.14 5.34 -0.76
N ALA A 156 3.29 5.72 -1.28
CA ALA A 156 4.24 6.57 -0.59
C ALA A 156 4.05 8.04 -0.96
N THR A 157 4.31 8.95 -0.01
CA THR A 157 4.34 10.38 -0.26
C THR A 157 5.70 10.97 0.07
N GLN A 158 6.08 12.01 -0.65
CA GLN A 158 7.26 12.82 -0.35
C GLN A 158 6.91 14.30 -0.48
N ASN A 159 7.52 15.11 0.39
CA ASN A 159 7.43 16.57 0.30
C ASN A 159 8.66 17.11 -0.46
N PRO A 160 8.49 17.78 -1.61
CA PRO A 160 9.61 18.20 -2.45
C PRO A 160 10.54 19.25 -1.84
N ILE A 161 10.10 19.93 -0.78
CA ILE A 161 10.83 21.06 -0.18
C ILE A 161 11.91 20.60 0.81
N GLU A 162 11.87 19.34 1.27
CA GLU A 162 12.78 18.78 2.29
C GLU A 162 13.97 18.01 1.68
N GLN A 163 14.50 18.43 0.52
CA GLN A 163 15.74 17.89 -0.05
C GLN A 163 16.99 18.43 0.63
#